data_AF-A0A969D3S4-F1
#
_entry.id   AF-A0A969D3S4-F1
#
_cell.length_a   1.000
_cell.length_b   1.000
_cell.length_c   1.000
_cell.angle_alpha   90.00
_cell.angle_beta   90.00
_cell.angle_gamma   90.00
#
_symmetry.space_group_name_H-M   'P 1'
#
loop_
_entity.id
_entity.type
_entity.pdbx_description
1 polymer ?
#
loop_
_entity_poly.entity_id
_entity_poly.type
_entity_poly.pdbx_seq_one_letter_code
_entity_poly.pdbx_strand_id
1 'polypeptide(L)'
;DGLAIAWSVAEHLATVSQSRTIFATHYHELNELASLVENVANYQVMVKEMPDQIIFLHQVRPGGASRSYGIEAGRLAGLPPSVIERARQVMKQIERHSKIAVGLRKGMDQPKTASENPAQQQFELPL
;
A
#
# COMPACT_ATOMS: atom_id res chain seq x y z
N ASP A 1 -7.15 -8.88 -13.24
CA ASP A 1 -8.45 -9.61 -13.34
C ASP A 1 -9.01 -9.94 -11.97
N GLY A 2 -8.30 -10.66 -11.09
CA GLY A 2 -8.77 -11.06 -9.75
C GLY A 2 -9.19 -9.89 -8.86
N LEU A 3 -8.38 -8.81 -8.85
CA LEU A 3 -8.73 -7.57 -8.15
C LEU A 3 -10.05 -6.97 -8.64
N ALA A 4 -10.27 -6.94 -9.96
CA ALA A 4 -11.48 -6.34 -10.54
C ALA A 4 -12.74 -7.14 -10.18
N ILE A 5 -12.65 -8.47 -10.18
CA ILE A 5 -13.74 -9.33 -9.73
C ILE A 5 -13.99 -9.12 -8.23
N ALA A 6 -12.94 -9.13 -7.40
CA ALA A 6 -13.08 -8.94 -5.96
C ALA A 6 -13.73 -7.59 -5.63
N TRP A 7 -13.34 -6.53 -6.34
CA TRP A 7 -13.93 -5.20 -6.20
C TRP A 7 -15.42 -5.21 -6.56
N SER A 8 -15.78 -5.71 -7.74
CA SER A 8 -17.17 -5.74 -8.21
C SER A 8 -18.07 -6.57 -7.27
N VAL A 9 -17.56 -7.68 -6.74
CA VAL A 9 -18.30 -8.49 -5.76
C VAL A 9 -18.48 -7.74 -4.44
N ALA A 10 -17.42 -7.12 -3.90
CA ALA A 10 -17.50 -6.36 -2.66
C ALA A 10 -18.47 -5.17 -2.78
N GLU A 11 -18.42 -4.45 -3.89
CA GLU A 11 -19.35 -3.36 -4.21
C GLU A 11 -20.81 -3.85 -4.31
N HIS A 12 -21.05 -4.97 -5.01
CA HIS A 12 -22.39 -5.55 -5.12
C HIS A 12 -22.94 -6.00 -3.76
N LEU A 13 -22.10 -6.61 -2.92
CA LEU A 13 -22.49 -7.03 -1.57
C LEU A 13 -22.88 -5.82 -0.71
N ALA A 14 -22.13 -4.72 -0.81
CA ALA A 14 -22.35 -3.51 -0.03
C ALA A 14 -23.57 -2.69 -0.49
N THR A 15 -23.82 -2.62 -1.80
CA THR A 15 -24.83 -1.71 -2.38
C THR A 15 -26.14 -2.39 -2.78
N VAL A 16 -26.10 -3.62 -3.28
CA VAL A 16 -27.28 -4.34 -3.79
C VAL A 16 -27.78 -5.37 -2.79
N SER A 17 -26.91 -6.30 -2.37
CA SER A 17 -27.33 -7.38 -1.47
C SER A 17 -27.55 -6.89 -0.04
N GLN A 18 -26.76 -5.90 0.39
CA GLN A 18 -26.76 -5.30 1.74
C GLN A 18 -26.75 -6.33 2.89
N SER A 19 -26.17 -7.51 2.64
CA SER A 19 -26.08 -8.59 3.62
C SER A 19 -24.88 -8.37 4.56
N ARG A 20 -24.98 -8.88 5.79
CA ARG A 20 -23.85 -8.85 6.74
C ARG A 20 -22.70 -9.67 6.17
N THR A 21 -21.58 -9.02 5.87
CA THR A 21 -20.46 -9.62 5.14
C THR A 21 -19.16 -9.37 5.90
N ILE A 22 -18.32 -10.41 6.00
CA ILE A 22 -16.90 -10.28 6.32
C ILE A 22 -16.13 -10.65 5.05
N PHE A 23 -15.40 -9.69 4.50
CA PHE A 23 -14.63 -9.88 3.28
C PHE A 23 -13.14 -9.89 3.60
N ALA A 24 -12.55 -11.07 3.78
CA ALA A 24 -11.11 -11.20 3.99
C ALA A 24 -10.37 -11.15 2.64
N THR A 25 -9.40 -10.25 2.52
CA THR A 25 -8.66 -10.05 1.26
C THR A 25 -7.18 -9.77 1.50
N HIS A 26 -6.36 -10.05 0.50
CA HIS A 26 -4.95 -9.65 0.43
C HIS A 26 -4.71 -8.47 -0.52
N TYR A 27 -5.76 -7.97 -1.18
CA TYR A 27 -5.70 -6.79 -2.04
C TYR A 27 -5.80 -5.53 -1.21
N HIS A 28 -4.71 -4.75 -1.16
CA HIS A 28 -4.66 -3.50 -0.41
C HIS A 28 -5.47 -2.39 -1.09
N GLU A 29 -5.63 -2.47 -2.41
CA GLU A 29 -6.43 -1.57 -3.23
C GLU A 29 -7.89 -1.55 -2.78
N LEU A 30 -8.44 -2.68 -2.31
CA LEU A 30 -9.83 -2.77 -1.81
C LEU A 30 -10.08 -1.92 -0.56
N ASN A 31 -9.04 -1.48 0.14
CA ASN A 31 -9.20 -0.55 1.27
C ASN A 31 -9.88 0.75 0.82
N GLU A 32 -9.73 1.17 -0.44
CA GLU A 32 -10.33 2.40 -0.95
C GLU A 32 -11.87 2.32 -0.98
N LEU A 33 -12.45 1.12 -1.05
CA LEU A 33 -13.91 0.94 -1.09
C LEU A 33 -14.62 1.53 0.15
N ALA A 34 -13.97 1.49 1.32
CA ALA A 34 -14.51 2.09 2.55
C ALA A 34 -14.61 3.62 2.50
N SER A 35 -13.87 4.27 1.60
CA SER A 35 -13.98 5.72 1.35
C SER A 35 -15.09 6.06 0.36
N LEU A 36 -15.53 5.09 -0.43
CA LEU A 36 -16.50 5.28 -1.52
C LEU A 36 -17.91 4.87 -1.12
N VAL A 37 -18.06 3.91 -0.20
CA VAL A 37 -19.35 3.34 0.20
C VAL A 37 -19.52 3.43 1.72
N GLU A 38 -20.54 4.15 2.17
CA GLU A 38 -20.75 4.54 3.58
C GLU A 38 -20.89 3.34 4.56
N ASN A 39 -21.44 2.23 4.11
CA ASN A 39 -21.64 1.03 4.93
C ASN A 39 -20.47 0.04 4.89
N VAL A 40 -19.32 0.43 4.34
CA VAL A 40 -18.10 -0.38 4.27
C VAL A 40 -17.06 0.18 5.23
N ALA A 41 -16.45 -0.69 6.02
CA ALA A 41 -15.39 -0.32 6.96
C ALA A 41 -14.21 -1.29 6.87
N ASN A 42 -13.00 -0.75 6.89
CA ASN A 42 -11.78 -1.56 6.87
C ASN A 42 -11.38 -2.00 8.26
N TYR A 43 -10.95 -3.26 8.36
CA TYR A 43 -10.37 -3.83 9.55
C TYR A 43 -9.13 -4.64 9.18
N GLN A 44 -8.16 -4.67 10.10
CA GLN A 44 -6.93 -5.44 9.95
C GLN A 44 -6.65 -6.27 11.20
N VAL A 45 -5.95 -7.39 10.99
CA VAL A 45 -5.39 -8.19 12.08
C VAL A 45 -4.07 -7.56 12.51
N MET A 46 -3.94 -7.27 13.80
CA MET A 46 -2.77 -6.62 14.36
C MET A 46 -1.58 -7.56 14.43
N VAL A 47 -0.42 -6.99 14.10
CA VAL A 47 0.86 -7.66 14.06
C VAL A 47 1.87 -6.82 14.83
N LYS A 48 2.71 -7.47 15.65
CA LYS A 48 3.80 -6.83 16.39
C LYS A 48 5.14 -7.29 15.83
N GLU A 49 5.92 -6.36 15.30
CA GLU A 49 7.29 -6.58 14.84
C GLU A 49 8.26 -6.48 16.03
N MET A 50 9.08 -7.51 16.22
CA MET A 50 10.21 -7.56 17.14
C MET A 50 11.50 -7.69 16.31
N PRO A 51 12.70 -7.43 16.88
CA PRO A 51 13.95 -7.48 16.12
C PRO A 51 14.16 -8.78 15.32
N ASP A 52 13.74 -9.91 15.89
CA ASP A 52 14.05 -11.24 15.35
C ASP A 52 12.82 -12.01 14.86
N GLN A 53 11.62 -11.49 15.12
CA GLN A 53 10.37 -12.19 14.83
C GLN A 53 9.17 -11.26 14.75
N ILE A 54 8.09 -11.77 14.18
CA ILE A 54 6.80 -11.10 14.14
C ILE A 54 5.77 -11.93 14.92
N ILE A 55 4.93 -11.25 15.70
CA ILE A 55 3.90 -11.87 16.54
C ILE A 55 2.53 -11.44 16.02
N PHE A 56 1.70 -12.41 15.64
CA PHE A 56 0.29 -12.18 15.31
C PHE A 56 -0.50 -12.01 16.62
N LEU A 57 -1.10 -10.84 16.81
CA LEU A 57 -1.77 -10.51 18.08
C LEU A 57 -3.20 -11.07 18.15
N HIS A 58 -3.69 -11.71 17.09
CA HIS A 58 -5.08 -12.18 16.93
C HIS A 58 -6.14 -11.12 17.29
N GLN A 59 -5.78 -9.85 17.18
CA GLN A 59 -6.65 -8.73 17.49
C GLN A 59 -7.05 -8.05 16.19
N VAL A 60 -8.35 -7.85 15.98
CA VAL A 60 -8.88 -7.09 14.84
C VAL A 60 -9.05 -5.64 15.27
N ARG A 61 -8.54 -4.69 14.48
CA ARG A 61 -8.71 -3.25 14.72
C ARG A 61 -9.17 -2.51 13.46
N PRO A 62 -9.87 -1.39 13.59
CA PRO A 62 -10.20 -0.53 12.45
C PRO A 62 -8.95 -0.08 11.68
N GLY A 63 -9.09 0.04 10.37
CA GLY A 63 -8.06 0.50 9.44
C GLY A 63 -7.70 -0.55 8.38
N GLY A 64 -7.13 -0.09 7.26
CA GLY A 64 -6.63 -0.94 6.19
C GLY A 64 -5.23 -1.47 6.49
N ALA A 65 -4.97 -2.73 6.14
CA ALA A 65 -3.61 -3.28 6.15
C ALA A 65 -2.82 -2.70 4.96
N SER A 66 -1.53 -2.40 5.16
CA SER A 66 -0.62 -1.88 4.12
C SER A 66 0.65 -2.73 3.91
N ARG A 67 0.78 -3.81 4.66
CA ARG A 67 1.94 -4.71 4.61
C ARG A 67 1.50 -6.17 4.50
N SER A 68 2.29 -6.93 3.75
CA SER A 68 2.17 -8.39 3.65
C SER A 68 3.22 -9.06 4.51
N TYR A 69 2.80 -10.07 5.28
CA TYR A 69 3.65 -10.81 6.21
C TYR A 69 3.86 -12.27 5.76
N GLY A 70 3.77 -12.54 4.45
CA GLY A 70 3.79 -13.89 3.88
C GLY A 70 5.05 -14.70 4.20
N ILE A 71 6.23 -14.07 4.16
CA ILE A 71 7.50 -14.75 4.51
C ILE A 71 7.48 -15.22 5.97
N GLU A 72 6.96 -14.39 6.88
CA GLU A 72 6.86 -14.77 8.28
C GLU A 72 5.79 -15.83 8.51
N ALA A 73 4.62 -15.71 7.87
CA ALA A 73 3.58 -16.73 7.96
C ALA A 73 4.14 -18.11 7.54
N GLY A 74 4.97 -18.15 6.49
CA GLY A 74 5.71 -19.35 6.10
C GLY A 74 6.70 -19.85 7.15
N ARG A 75 7.42 -18.95 7.82
CA ARG A 75 8.34 -19.30 8.91
C ARG A 75 7.58 -19.95 10.08
N LEU A 76 6.45 -19.37 10.48
CA LEU A 76 5.60 -19.92 11.54
C LEU A 76 4.93 -21.24 11.14
N ALA A 77 4.62 -21.44 9.86
CA ALA A 77 4.13 -22.69 9.31
C ALA A 77 5.19 -23.81 9.26
N GLY A 78 6.44 -23.53 9.66
CA GLY A 78 7.50 -24.52 9.73
C GLY A 78 8.22 -24.78 8.41
N LEU A 79 8.19 -23.83 7.47
CA LEU A 79 8.98 -23.96 6.24
C LEU A 79 10.49 -24.03 6.55
N PRO A 80 11.27 -24.80 5.77
CA PRO A 80 12.70 -24.94 6.00
C PRO A 80 13.44 -23.58 6.02
N PRO A 81 14.45 -23.38 6.90
CA PRO A 81 15.19 -22.12 6.97
C PRO A 81 15.79 -21.66 5.65
N SER A 82 16.23 -22.60 4.81
CA SER A 82 16.76 -22.32 3.46
C SER A 82 15.71 -21.69 2.53
N VAL A 83 14.44 -22.09 2.65
CA VAL A 83 13.32 -21.53 1.88
C VAL A 83 13.02 -20.10 2.34
N ILE A 84 12.99 -19.87 3.65
CA ILE A 84 12.75 -18.53 4.23
C ILE A 84 13.86 -17.56 3.81
N GLU A 85 15.12 -17.99 3.89
CA GLU A 85 16.26 -17.16 3.50
C GLU A 85 16.21 -16.81 2.01
N ARG A 86 15.92 -17.80 1.14
CA ARG A 86 15.75 -17.56 -0.29
C ARG A 86 14.61 -16.58 -0.56
N ALA A 87 13.47 -16.71 0.11
CA ALA A 87 12.33 -15.81 -0.05
C ALA A 87 12.69 -14.36 0.31
N ARG A 88 13.45 -14.13 1.39
CA ARG A 88 13.95 -12.79 1.76
C ARG A 88 14.88 -12.21 0.70
N GLN A 89 15.75 -13.02 0.11
CA GLN A 89 16.63 -12.58 -0.97
C GLN A 89 15.85 -12.21 -2.23
N VAL A 90 14.86 -13.02 -2.62
CA VAL A 90 13.96 -12.72 -3.76
C VAL A 90 13.23 -11.41 -3.51
N MET A 91 12.67 -11.20 -2.32
CA MET A 91 11.95 -9.97 -1.97
C MET A 91 12.84 -8.74 -2.11
N LYS A 92 14.07 -8.78 -1.56
CA LYS A 92 15.05 -7.70 -1.71
C LYS A 92 15.38 -7.39 -3.18
N GLN A 93 15.44 -8.42 -4.03
CA GLN A 93 15.68 -8.24 -5.46
C GLN A 93 14.48 -7.59 -6.17
N ILE A 94 13.26 -8.02 -5.86
CA ILE A 94 12.03 -7.43 -6.39
C ILE A 94 11.93 -5.96 -5.98
N GLU A 95 12.12 -5.64 -4.69
CA GLU A 95 12.09 -4.25 -4.20
C GLU A 95 13.09 -3.34 -4.91
N ARG A 96 14.30 -3.83 -5.19
CA ARG A 96 15.32 -3.08 -5.93
C ARG A 96 14.87 -2.79 -7.37
N HIS A 97 14.33 -3.78 -8.07
CA HIS A 97 13.85 -3.61 -9.44
C HIS A 97 12.57 -2.76 -9.52
N SER A 98 11.66 -2.89 -8.56
CA SER A 98 10.48 -2.04 -8.44
C SER A 98 10.85 -0.59 -8.12
N LYS A 99 11.87 -0.34 -7.29
CA LYS A 99 12.39 1.02 -7.04
C LYS A 99 12.99 1.67 -8.27
N ILE A 100 13.63 0.91 -9.17
CA ILE A 100 14.11 1.44 -10.47
C ILE A 100 12.93 1.89 -11.33
N ALA A 101 11.84 1.10 -11.38
CA ALA A 101 10.62 1.47 -12.10
C ALA A 101 9.88 2.68 -11.49
N VAL A 102 9.88 2.82 -10.15
CA VAL A 102 9.27 3.97 -9.46
C VAL A 102 10.13 5.24 -9.57
N GLY A 103 11.47 5.10 -9.57
CA GLY A 103 12.41 6.21 -9.78
C GLY A 103 12.28 6.84 -11.17
N LEU A 104 11.99 6.03 -12.20
CA LEU A 104 11.69 6.51 -13.56
C LEU A 104 10.40 7.34 -13.65
N ARG A 105 9.37 7.02 -12.84
CA ARG A 105 8.14 7.84 -12.78
C ARG A 105 8.35 9.20 -12.11
N LYS A 106 9.24 9.29 -11.13
CA LYS A 106 9.51 10.56 -10.42
C LYS A 106 10.37 11.55 -11.22
N GLY A 107 11.02 11.09 -12.29
CA GLY A 107 11.87 11.92 -13.16
C GLY A 107 11.15 12.62 -14.33
N MET A 108 9.88 12.31 -14.60
CA MET A 108 9.14 12.86 -15.75
C MET A 108 8.20 14.02 -15.43
N ASP A 109 8.12 14.47 -14.17
CA ASP A 109 7.19 15.53 -13.73
C ASP A 109 7.90 16.84 -13.31
N GLN A 110 9.06 17.13 -13.90
CA GLN A 110 9.65 18.47 -13.82
C GLN A 110 9.41 19.23 -15.12
N PRO A 111 8.50 20.22 -15.15
CA PRO A 111 8.47 21.18 -16.26
C PRO A 111 9.78 21.97 -16.26
N LYS A 112 10.56 21.83 -17.33
CA LYS A 112 11.64 22.74 -17.68
C LYS A 112 11.03 24.08 -18.08
N THR A 113 11.00 25.06 -17.18
CA THR A 113 10.86 26.46 -17.60
C THR A 113 12.25 27.03 -17.86
N ALA A 114 12.47 27.35 -19.13
CA ALA A 114 13.66 27.96 -19.67
C ALA A 114 13.97 29.33 -19.04
N SER A 115 15.26 29.60 -18.95
CA SER A 115 15.89 30.87 -18.62
C SER A 115 15.62 31.96 -19.67
N GLU A 116 15.40 33.20 -19.23
CA GLU A 116 16.07 34.41 -19.77
C GLU A 116 15.81 35.66 -18.89
N ASN A 117 16.74 35.89 -17.95
CA ASN A 117 17.56 37.09 -17.66
C ASN A 117 16.97 38.54 -17.46
N PRO A 118 17.76 39.48 -16.89
CA PRO A 118 17.34 40.30 -15.75
C PRO A 118 17.40 41.82 -16.03
N ALA A 119 17.19 42.61 -14.98
CA ALA A 119 17.34 44.08 -14.86
C ALA A 119 16.04 44.88 -14.98
N GLN A 120 15.58 45.39 -13.83
CA GLN A 120 15.50 46.84 -13.55
C GLN A 120 15.09 47.07 -12.09
N GLN A 121 16.02 47.62 -11.32
CA GLN A 121 15.75 48.34 -10.08
C GLN A 121 15.00 49.63 -10.41
N GLN A 122 13.97 49.98 -9.63
CA GLN A 122 13.85 51.38 -9.17
C GLN A 122 13.01 51.51 -7.89
N PHE A 123 13.63 52.19 -6.93
CA PHE A 123 13.05 52.79 -5.73
C PHE A 123 12.06 53.92 -6.09
N GLU A 124 10.98 54.11 -5.34
CA GLU A 124 10.73 55.31 -4.48
C GLU A 124 9.36 55.27 -3.76
N LEU A 125 9.29 56.04 -2.67
CA LEU A 125 8.40 56.00 -1.49
C LEU A 125 7.05 56.76 -1.65
N PRO A 126 6.08 56.58 -0.72
CA PRO A 126 4.84 57.35 -0.70
C PRO A 126 4.99 58.70 0.04
N LEU A 127 4.93 59.81 -0.73
CA LEU A 127 4.06 61.01 -0.61
C LEU A 127 4.68 62.16 -1.41
#